data_AF-A0A520DJS0-F1
#
_entry.id   AF-A0A520DJS0-F1
#
_cell.length_a   1.000
_cell.length_b   1.000
_cell.length_c   1.000
_cell.angle_alpha   90.00
_cell.angle_beta   90.00
_cell.angle_gamma   90.00
#
_symmetry.space_group_name_H-M   'P 1'
#
loop_
_entity.id
_entity.type
_entity.pdbx_description
1 polymer ?
#
loop_
_entity_poly.entity_id
_entity_poly.type
_entity_poly.pdbx_seq_one_letter_code
_entity_poly.pdbx_strand_id
1 'polypeptide(L)'
;MKSNLSEQSLESLTKQRNLLKGAAIGLGIVLLVAFCIILYVAMQKKNFALIAVLPASMITMLPILIRFGQINTEIKSRQIN
;
A
#
# COMPACT_ATOMS: atom_id res chain seq x y z
N MET A 1 -17.04 -0.88 6.63
CA MET A 1 -17.00 0.09 7.75
C MET A 1 -16.63 1.46 7.18
N LYS A 2 -17.61 2.32 6.89
CA LYS A 2 -17.38 3.67 6.31
C LYS A 2 -17.30 4.66 7.46
N SER A 3 -16.13 4.78 8.07
CA SER A 3 -15.84 5.88 9.00
C SER A 3 -15.64 7.14 8.17
N ASN A 4 -16.56 8.11 8.28
CA ASN A 4 -16.40 9.40 7.64
C ASN A 4 -15.09 10.04 8.17
N LEU A 5 -14.14 10.28 7.28
CA LEU A 5 -12.86 10.94 7.61
C LEU A 5 -13.09 12.34 8.20
N SER A 6 -14.25 12.93 7.90
CA SER A 6 -14.71 14.21 8.42
C SER A 6 -14.97 14.22 9.94
N GLU A 7 -15.30 13.07 10.56
CA GLU A 7 -15.57 12.96 12.00
C GLU A 7 -14.31 12.69 12.84
N GLN A 8 -13.18 12.39 12.19
CA GLN A 8 -11.92 12.08 12.88
C GLN A 8 -11.13 13.34 13.22
N SER A 9 -10.50 13.35 14.40
CA SER A 9 -9.59 14.42 14.81
C SER A 9 -8.31 14.40 13.96
N LEU A 10 -7.70 15.57 13.72
CA LEU A 10 -6.46 15.70 12.95
C LEU A 10 -5.34 14.77 13.47
N GLU A 11 -5.27 14.57 14.78
CA GLU A 11 -4.34 13.65 15.42
C GLU A 11 -4.59 12.19 14.97
N SER A 12 -5.84 11.73 14.96
CA SER A 12 -6.21 10.38 14.54
C SER A 12 -6.00 10.13 13.04
N LEU A 13 -6.22 11.14 12.20
CA LEU A 13 -5.90 11.11 10.76
C LEU A 13 -4.38 11.01 10.53
N THR A 14 -3.59 11.78 11.27
CA THR A 14 -2.13 11.77 11.19
C THR A 14 -1.56 10.42 11.65
N LYS A 15 -2.11 9.84 12.73
CA LYS A 15 -1.73 8.52 13.24
C LYS A 15 -2.04 7.42 12.21
N GLN A 16 -3.19 7.46 11.56
CA GLN A 16 -3.53 6.55 10.46
C GLN A 16 -2.63 6.70 9.25
N ARG A 17 -2.27 7.93 8.85
CA ARG A 17 -1.32 8.18 7.76
C ARG A 17 0.03 7.52 8.05
N ASN A 18 0.55 7.67 9.27
CA ASN A 18 1.82 7.08 9.67
C ASN A 18 1.77 5.56 9.73
N LEU A 19 0.66 4.98 10.21
CA LEU A 19 0.43 3.53 10.17
C LEU A 19 0.38 2.99 8.74
N LEU A 20 -0.38 3.65 7.85
CA LEU A 20 -0.43 3.27 6.44
C LEU A 20 0.94 3.38 5.77
N LYS A 21 1.72 4.42 6.09
CA LYS A 21 3.08 4.59 5.58
C LYS A 21 4.00 3.46 6.05
N GLY A 22 3.97 3.11 7.33
CA GLY A 22 4.73 1.98 7.88
C GLY A 22 4.33 0.65 7.24
N ALA A 23 3.03 0.38 7.12
CA ALA A 23 2.51 -0.81 6.48
C ALA A 23 2.89 -0.89 4.99
N ALA A 24 2.85 0.23 4.26
CA ALA A 24 3.26 0.28 2.86
C ALA A 24 4.77 -0.01 2.68
N ILE A 25 5.63 0.51 3.58
CA ILE A 25 7.06 0.20 3.57
C ILE A 25 7.29 -1.29 3.87
N GLY A 26 6.62 -1.84 4.88
CA GLY A 26 6.71 -3.27 5.22
C GLY A 26 6.27 -4.17 4.07
N LEU A 27 5.11 -3.88 3.46
CA LEU A 27 4.64 -4.59 2.27
C LEU A 27 5.61 -4.46 1.10
N GLY A 28 6.19 -3.28 0.88
CA GLY A 28 7.18 -3.06 -0.16
C GLY A 28 8.40 -3.97 -0.02
N ILE A 29 8.93 -4.11 1.21
CA ILE A 29 10.08 -5.00 1.49
C ILE A 29 9.71 -6.45 1.21
N VAL A 30 8.55 -6.91 1.71
CA VAL A 30 8.08 -8.29 1.50
C VAL A 30 7.90 -8.60 0.02
N LEU A 31 7.32 -7.67 -0.75
CA LEU A 31 7.18 -7.77 -2.19
C LEU A 31 8.53 -7.89 -2.90
N LEU A 32 9.53 -7.12 -2.48
CA LEU A 32 10.87 -7.14 -3.06
C LEU A 32 11.55 -8.50 -2.83
N VAL A 33 11.46 -9.04 -1.62
CA VAL A 33 11.96 -10.39 -1.29
C VAL A 33 11.24 -11.46 -2.10
N ALA A 34 9.91 -11.39 -2.18
CA ALA A 34 9.12 -12.31 -2.97
C ALA A 34 9.50 -12.26 -4.47
N PHE A 35 9.77 -11.06 -5.00
CA PHE A 35 10.23 -10.86 -6.36
C PHE A 35 11.56 -11.56 -6.63
N CYS A 36 12.54 -11.40 -5.73
CA CYS A 36 13.83 -12.09 -5.82
C CYS A 36 13.67 -13.62 -5.83
N ILE A 37 12.80 -14.15 -4.97
CA ILE A 37 12.50 -15.60 -4.91
C ILE A 37 11.87 -16.07 -6.21
N ILE A 38 10.87 -15.35 -6.72
CA ILE A 38 10.19 -15.71 -7.98
C ILE A 38 11.18 -15.70 -9.15
N LEU A 39 12.04 -14.69 -9.25
CA LEU A 39 13.08 -14.63 -10.28
C LEU A 39 14.05 -15.82 -10.18
N TYR A 40 14.53 -16.13 -8.98
CA TYR A 40 15.44 -17.26 -8.76
C TYR A 40 14.79 -18.59 -9.20
N VAL A 41 13.54 -18.83 -8.80
CA VAL A 41 12.81 -20.05 -9.15
C VAL A 41 12.48 -20.09 -10.64
N ALA A 42 12.10 -18.97 -11.25
CA ALA A 42 11.81 -18.88 -12.68
C ALA A 42 13.05 -19.23 -13.53
N MET A 43 14.23 -18.79 -13.12
CA MET A 43 15.49 -19.14 -13.79
C MET A 43 15.83 -20.63 -13.66
N GLN A 44 15.68 -21.21 -12.47
CA GLN A 44 15.95 -22.63 -12.22
C GLN A 44 14.96 -23.55 -12.95
N LYS A 45 13.66 -23.24 -12.88
CA LYS A 45 12.59 -24.11 -13.41
C LYS A 45 12.21 -23.80 -14.86
N LYS A 46 12.78 -22.73 -15.47
CA LYS A 46 12.35 -22.13 -16.75
C LYS A 46 10.84 -21.88 -16.82
N ASN A 47 10.18 -21.75 -15.67
CA ASN A 47 8.74 -21.64 -15.57
C ASN A 47 8.35 -20.17 -15.45
N PHE A 48 8.11 -19.55 -16.60
CA PHE A 48 7.74 -18.14 -16.73
C PHE A 48 6.31 -17.85 -16.24
N ALA A 49 5.49 -18.87 -15.96
CA ALA A 49 4.13 -18.67 -15.43
C ALA A 49 4.13 -17.98 -14.06
N LEU A 50 5.20 -18.13 -13.26
CA LEU A 50 5.35 -17.45 -11.97
C LEU A 50 5.49 -15.93 -12.11
N ILE A 51 5.98 -15.45 -13.26
CA ILE A 51 6.11 -14.02 -13.54
C ILE A 51 4.72 -13.38 -13.76
N ALA A 52 3.74 -14.15 -14.23
CA ALA A 52 2.37 -13.66 -14.46
C ALA A 52 1.63 -13.28 -13.16
N VAL A 53 2.12 -13.71 -11.99
CA VAL A 53 1.54 -13.36 -10.68
C VAL A 53 1.93 -11.94 -10.22
N LEU A 54 3.02 -11.37 -10.74
CA LEU A 54 3.46 -10.02 -10.41
C LEU A 54 2.40 -8.94 -10.63
N PRO A 55 1.74 -8.83 -11.80
CA PRO A 55 0.72 -7.80 -12.01
C PRO A 55 -0.49 -7.95 -11.09
N ALA A 56 -0.86 -9.17 -10.67
CA ALA A 56 -1.93 -9.38 -9.70
C ALA A 56 -1.60 -8.82 -8.31
N SER A 57 -0.33 -8.88 -7.91
CA SER A 57 0.12 -8.30 -6.63
C SER A 57 -0.03 -6.77 -6.58
N MET A 58 0.05 -6.07 -7.71
CA MET A 58 -0.12 -4.60 -7.77
C MET A 58 -1.55 -4.17 -7.41
N ILE A 59 -2.55 -4.99 -7.72
CA ILE A 59 -3.97 -4.69 -7.44
C ILE A 59 -4.22 -4.59 -5.93
N THR A 60 -3.49 -5.35 -5.12
CA THR A 60 -3.62 -5.32 -3.65
C THR A 60 -3.21 -3.97 -3.03
N MET A 61 -2.45 -3.15 -3.76
CA MET A 61 -1.96 -1.85 -3.29
C MET A 61 -2.95 -0.70 -3.54
N LEU A 62 -3.89 -0.86 -4.47
CA LEU A 62 -4.92 0.15 -4.81
C LEU A 62 -5.71 0.67 -3.59
N PRO A 63 -6.30 -0.17 -2.71
CA PRO A 63 -7.06 0.32 -1.57
C PRO A 63 -6.20 1.14 -0.58
N ILE A 64 -4.91 0.80 -0.45
CA ILE A 64 -3.96 1.53 0.40
C ILE A 64 -3.71 2.92 -0.19
N LEU A 65 -3.48 3.02 -1.51
CA LEU A 65 -3.25 4.29 -2.20
C LEU A 65 -4.47 5.21 -2.16
N ILE A 66 -5.66 4.67 -2.41
CA ILE A 66 -6.93 5.42 -2.35
C ILE A 66 -7.13 5.98 -0.93
N ARG A 67 -6.98 5.14 0.10
CA ARG A 67 -7.17 5.55 1.49
C ARG A 67 -6.10 6.55 1.94
N PHE A 68 -4.86 6.39 1.50
CA PHE A 68 -3.78 7.34 1.77
C PHE A 68 -4.04 8.71 1.12
N GLY A 69 -4.49 8.72 -0.14
CA GLY A 69 -4.87 9.95 -0.85
C GLY A 69 -6.00 10.70 -0.16
N GLN A 70 -7.07 9.98 0.22
CA GLN A 70 -8.20 10.56 0.95
C GLN A 70 -7.76 11.20 2.28
N ILE A 71 -7.00 10.49 3.11
CA ILE A 71 -6.47 11.01 4.39
C ILE A 71 -5.59 12.25 4.15
N ASN A 72 -4.74 12.24 3.14
CA ASN A 72 -3.83 13.35 2.86
C ASN A 72 -4.56 14.60 2.35
N THR A 73 -5.59 14.44 1.51
CA THR A 73 -6.45 15.54 1.05
C THR A 73 -7.25 16.13 2.21
N GLU A 74 -7.77 15.29 3.11
CA GLU A 74 -8.51 15.71 4.29
C GLU A 74 -7.63 16.47 5.32
N ILE A 75 -6.38 16.03 5.52
CA ILE A 75 -5.42 16.74 6.38
C ILE A 75 -5.09 18.11 5.77
N LYS A 76 -4.82 18.16 4.45
CA LYS A 76 -4.49 19.40 3.75
C LYS A 76 -5.65 20.40 3.77
N SER A 77 -6.88 19.98 3.55
CA SER A 77 -8.04 20.88 3.55
C SER A 77 -8.24 21.55 4.93
N ARG A 78 -7.93 20.84 6.02
CA ARG A 78 -8.01 21.35 7.40
C ARG A 78 -6.81 22.17 7.88
N GLN A 79 -5.69 22.13 7.17
CA GLN A 79 -4.54 23.03 7.44
C GLN A 79 -4.63 24.33 6.64
N ILE A 80 -5.42 24.35 5.57
CA ILE A 80 -5.59 25.52 4.68
C ILE A 80 -6.77 26.40 5.14
N ASN A 81 -7.79 25.82 5.78
CA ASN A 81 -8.85 26.53 6.53
C ASN A 81 -8.44 26.73 8.00
#